data_AF-A0A9E2E6Z9-F1
#
_entry.id   AF-A0A9E2E6Z9-F1
#
_cell.length_a   1.000
_cell.length_b   1.000
_cell.length_c   1.000
_cell.angle_alpha   90.00
_cell.angle_beta   90.00
_cell.angle_gamma   90.00
#
_symmetry.space_group_name_H-M   'P 1'
#
loop_
_entity.id
_entity.type
_entity.pdbx_description
1 polymer ?
#
loop_
_entity_poly.entity_id
_entity_poly.type
_entity_poly.pdbx_seq_one_letter_code
_entity_poly.pdbx_strand_id
1 'polypeptide(L)'
;MIEHKEQPAIIKMIENKLLKLGLIKSVARDGIIEIISENPPLEVLGKPLVIEFAGTPNSGKNTQIEILADYLRDYRGFNVTVIDEVYRYCKLESRYDYKLYWMFATTIRNLVEITEDTKSDIVILNRGLFDILAFLHLYHEQQYINRSELITHATSLTRRKLCNIVDIVIVMTTTPDISLQREGIYPRSPIAGLAEELDQWDPKPESTLANKKGLKKINNCYNIALNKYKKKFKDIYHLTDNGDKTINAVAIEIGKHLQNTLPDGKITFQKNSRLRHRKQEKGQQLSFADWLNNHSI
;
A
#
# COMPACT_ATOMS: atom_id res chain seq x y z
N MET A 1 3.66 32.91 -54.87
CA MET A 1 4.43 32.70 -53.62
C MET A 1 3.95 31.42 -52.99
N ILE A 2 4.91 30.63 -52.53
CA ILE A 2 4.82 29.24 -52.11
C ILE A 2 3.77 29.04 -51.01
N GLU A 3 3.14 27.87 -51.06
CA GLU A 3 2.08 27.35 -50.20
C GLU A 3 2.43 27.37 -48.70
N HIS A 4 1.40 27.60 -47.88
CA HIS A 4 1.16 26.80 -46.68
C HIS A 4 -0.32 26.40 -46.65
N LYS A 5 -0.69 25.45 -47.51
CA LYS A 5 -2.01 24.83 -47.58
C LYS A 5 -2.06 23.51 -46.79
N GLU A 6 -1.52 23.42 -45.57
CA GLU A 6 -1.62 22.17 -44.78
C GLU A 6 -1.71 22.38 -43.25
N GLN A 7 -2.49 23.37 -42.78
CA GLN A 7 -2.79 23.50 -41.34
C GLN A 7 -4.26 23.25 -40.89
N PRO A 8 -5.30 23.18 -41.74
CA PRO A 8 -6.66 22.94 -41.24
C PRO A 8 -6.92 21.50 -40.73
N ALA A 9 -6.26 20.49 -41.30
CA ALA A 9 -6.57 19.08 -41.01
C ALA A 9 -6.06 18.62 -39.63
N ILE A 10 -4.85 19.04 -39.24
CA ILE A 10 -4.25 18.71 -37.94
C ILE A 10 -4.98 19.43 -36.82
N ILE A 11 -5.32 20.72 -37.01
CA ILE A 11 -6.09 21.49 -36.03
C ILE A 11 -7.47 20.87 -35.83
N LYS A 12 -8.17 20.53 -36.91
CA LYS A 12 -9.49 19.87 -36.85
C LYS A 12 -9.45 18.44 -36.29
N MET A 13 -8.33 17.74 -36.46
CA MET A 13 -8.08 16.43 -35.86
C MET A 13 -7.84 16.55 -34.34
N ILE A 14 -7.07 17.55 -33.91
CA ILE A 14 -6.82 17.85 -32.50
C ILE A 14 -8.13 18.29 -31.82
N GLU A 15 -8.90 19.19 -32.44
CA GLU A 15 -10.22 19.64 -31.95
C GLU A 15 -11.19 18.48 -31.76
N ASN A 16 -11.31 17.58 -32.74
CA ASN A 16 -12.17 16.39 -32.63
C ASN A 16 -11.70 15.42 -31.54
N LYS A 17 -10.38 15.33 -31.31
CA LYS A 17 -9.81 14.49 -30.25
C LYS A 17 -10.07 15.11 -28.87
N LEU A 18 -9.99 16.43 -28.74
CA LEU A 18 -10.29 17.17 -27.51
C LEU A 18 -11.80 17.18 -27.17
N LEU A 19 -12.68 17.27 -28.19
CA LEU A 19 -14.13 17.10 -28.05
C LEU A 19 -14.50 15.68 -27.61
N LYS A 20 -13.89 14.64 -28.20
CA LYS A 20 -14.10 13.23 -27.81
C LYS A 20 -13.61 12.92 -26.39
N LEU A 21 -12.57 13.62 -25.93
CA LEU A 21 -12.04 13.50 -24.57
C LEU A 21 -12.78 14.38 -23.55
N GLY A 22 -13.78 15.16 -23.96
CA GLY A 22 -14.60 15.99 -23.07
C GLY A 22 -13.90 17.24 -22.51
N LEU A 23 -12.76 17.63 -23.10
CA LEU A 23 -11.90 18.73 -22.62
C LEU A 23 -12.37 20.12 -23.09
N ILE A 24 -13.30 20.17 -24.05
CA ILE A 24 -13.95 21.40 -24.54
C ILE A 24 -15.44 21.12 -24.80
N LYS A 25 -16.33 22.08 -24.48
CA LYS A 25 -17.80 21.91 -24.60
C LYS A 25 -18.47 22.68 -25.74
N SER A 26 -17.88 23.75 -26.27
CA SER A 26 -18.40 24.46 -27.46
C SER A 26 -17.33 25.34 -28.10
N VAL A 27 -17.48 25.61 -29.40
CA VAL A 27 -16.66 26.58 -30.14
C VAL A 27 -17.50 27.84 -30.38
N ALA A 28 -17.10 28.97 -29.81
CA ALA A 28 -17.65 30.27 -30.19
C ALA A 28 -16.91 30.79 -31.44
N ARG A 29 -17.68 31.32 -32.40
CA ARG A 29 -17.16 32.10 -33.52
C ARG A 29 -16.49 33.36 -32.94
N ASP A 30 -15.37 33.76 -33.53
CA ASP A 30 -14.59 34.99 -33.23
C ASP A 30 -13.26 34.81 -32.45
N GLY A 31 -12.74 33.58 -32.36
CA GLY A 31 -11.30 33.36 -32.18
C GLY A 31 -10.72 33.66 -30.79
N ILE A 32 -11.56 33.85 -29.76
CA ILE A 32 -11.12 33.92 -28.37
C ILE A 32 -11.46 32.59 -27.69
N ILE A 33 -10.43 31.84 -27.28
CA ILE A 33 -10.55 30.63 -26.47
C ILE A 33 -10.66 31.09 -25.00
N GLU A 34 -11.83 30.94 -24.38
CA GLU A 34 -11.93 30.99 -22.93
C GLU A 34 -11.27 29.73 -22.33
N ILE A 35 -10.06 29.89 -21.79
CA ILE A 35 -9.41 28.87 -20.98
C ILE A 35 -10.03 28.94 -19.58
N ILE A 36 -10.93 27.99 -19.30
CA ILE A 36 -11.52 27.82 -17.98
C ILE A 36 -10.46 27.22 -17.04
N SER A 37 -10.07 28.04 -16.05
CA SER A 37 -9.65 27.72 -14.68
C SER A 37 -8.78 26.47 -14.43
N GLU A 38 -7.61 26.76 -13.88
CA GLU A 38 -6.60 25.90 -13.26
C GLU A 38 -7.17 24.76 -12.39
N ASN A 39 -7.14 23.55 -12.93
CA ASN A 39 -6.62 22.33 -12.31
C ASN A 39 -6.98 21.19 -13.26
N PRO A 40 -6.00 20.57 -13.95
CA PRO A 40 -6.33 19.40 -14.76
C PRO A 40 -6.93 18.34 -13.83
N PRO A 41 -7.96 17.59 -14.28
CA PRO A 41 -8.30 16.34 -13.63
C PRO A 41 -7.02 15.52 -13.51
N LEU A 42 -6.90 14.77 -12.42
CA LEU A 42 -5.94 13.66 -12.31
C LEU A 42 -5.68 13.11 -13.70
N GLU A 43 -4.40 13.03 -14.10
CA GLU A 43 -4.06 12.08 -15.15
C GLU A 43 -4.78 10.80 -14.76
N VAL A 44 -5.78 10.42 -15.53
CA VAL A 44 -6.45 9.14 -15.38
C VAL A 44 -5.32 8.15 -15.56
N LEU A 45 -4.70 7.74 -14.45
CA LEU A 45 -3.90 6.55 -14.44
C LEU A 45 -4.88 5.52 -14.97
N GLY A 46 -4.58 4.91 -16.11
CA GLY A 46 -5.41 3.82 -16.65
C GLY A 46 -5.45 2.58 -15.74
N LYS A 47 -5.09 2.73 -14.45
CA LYS A 47 -5.03 1.76 -13.37
C LYS A 47 -5.16 2.49 -12.02
N PRO A 48 -5.67 1.83 -10.95
CA PRO A 48 -5.67 2.39 -9.61
C PRO A 48 -4.25 2.64 -9.06
N LEU A 49 -4.15 3.53 -8.07
CA LEU A 49 -2.97 3.61 -7.20
C LEU A 49 -2.93 2.38 -6.27
N VAL A 50 -1.83 1.65 -6.27
CA VAL A 50 -1.70 0.41 -5.48
C VAL A 50 -0.74 0.61 -4.31
N ILE A 51 -1.25 0.46 -3.09
CA ILE A 51 -0.50 0.57 -1.83
C ILE A 51 -0.46 -0.81 -1.17
N GLU A 52 0.74 -1.37 -0.97
CA GLU A 52 0.93 -2.61 -0.24
C GLU A 52 1.34 -2.34 1.20
N PHE A 53 0.66 -2.96 2.17
CA PHE A 53 1.12 -3.07 3.55
C PHE A 53 1.75 -4.44 3.77
N ALA A 54 3.07 -4.46 3.98
CA ALA A 54 3.84 -5.65 4.31
C ALA A 54 4.40 -5.53 5.74
N GLY A 55 4.73 -6.64 6.39
CA GLY A 55 5.40 -6.55 7.69
C GLY A 55 5.14 -7.67 8.68
N THR A 56 5.83 -7.57 9.81
CA THR A 56 5.81 -8.62 10.85
C THR A 56 4.48 -8.75 11.57
N PRO A 57 4.20 -9.89 12.21
CA PRO A 57 3.02 -10.04 13.07
C PRO A 57 2.90 -8.93 14.12
N ASN A 58 1.68 -8.50 14.39
CA ASN A 58 1.32 -7.50 15.41
C ASN A 58 2.02 -6.13 15.28
N SER A 59 2.50 -5.76 14.09
CA SER A 59 3.07 -4.43 13.83
C SER A 59 2.02 -3.32 13.63
N GLY A 60 0.73 -3.64 13.73
CA GLY A 60 -0.36 -2.65 13.61
C GLY A 60 -0.88 -2.41 12.19
N LYS A 61 -0.48 -3.23 11.20
CA LYS A 61 -0.89 -3.09 9.78
C LYS A 61 -2.39 -2.96 9.60
N ASN A 62 -3.20 -3.89 10.11
CA ASN A 62 -4.65 -3.90 9.90
C ASN A 62 -5.28 -2.60 10.40
N THR A 63 -4.90 -2.14 11.58
CA THR A 63 -5.36 -0.86 12.13
C THR A 63 -4.96 0.32 11.23
N GLN A 64 -3.72 0.36 10.73
CA GLN A 64 -3.30 1.44 9.84
C GLN A 64 -3.99 1.38 8.46
N ILE A 65 -4.28 0.19 7.95
CA ILE A 65 -5.06 -0.02 6.73
C ILE A 65 -6.47 0.52 6.90
N GLU A 66 -7.15 0.19 8.01
CA GLU A 66 -8.49 0.68 8.34
C GLU A 66 -8.51 2.21 8.43
N ILE A 67 -7.60 2.79 9.21
CA ILE A 67 -7.47 4.25 9.36
C ILE A 67 -7.25 4.94 8.01
N LEU A 68 -6.32 4.42 7.21
CA LEU A 68 -6.03 4.99 5.89
C LEU A 68 -7.22 4.85 4.94
N ALA A 69 -7.86 3.67 4.93
CA ALA A 69 -9.02 3.40 4.07
C ALA A 69 -10.20 4.29 4.42
N ASP A 70 -10.51 4.47 5.71
CA ASP A 70 -11.59 5.32 6.19
C ASP A 70 -11.33 6.80 5.86
N TYR A 71 -10.11 7.29 6.07
CA TYR A 71 -9.75 8.64 5.64
C TYR A 71 -9.90 8.82 4.12
N LEU A 72 -9.39 7.89 3.32
CA LEU A 72 -9.46 7.99 1.86
C LEU A 72 -10.89 7.86 1.33
N ARG A 73 -11.72 7.01 1.94
CA ARG A 73 -13.11 6.80 1.54
C ARG A 73 -14.03 7.90 2.07
N ASP A 74 -14.08 8.07 3.38
CA ASP A 74 -15.11 8.87 4.04
C ASP A 74 -14.77 10.36 4.03
N TYR A 75 -13.50 10.69 4.19
CA TYR A 75 -13.05 12.08 4.24
C TYR A 75 -12.60 12.59 2.87
N ARG A 76 -12.04 11.73 2.03
CA ARG A 76 -11.53 12.11 0.70
C ARG A 76 -12.41 11.70 -0.47
N GLY A 77 -13.38 10.82 -0.28
CA GLY A 77 -14.38 10.47 -1.30
C GLY A 77 -13.85 9.57 -2.43
N PHE A 78 -12.75 8.84 -2.20
CA PHE A 78 -12.21 7.87 -3.16
C PHE A 78 -12.95 6.53 -3.10
N ASN A 79 -12.99 5.85 -4.24
CA ASN A 79 -13.32 4.44 -4.32
C ASN A 79 -12.11 3.62 -3.88
N VAL A 80 -12.09 3.25 -2.59
CA VAL A 80 -11.00 2.48 -1.97
C VAL A 80 -11.40 1.01 -1.83
N THR A 81 -10.64 0.15 -2.51
CA THR A 81 -10.74 -1.31 -2.37
C THR A 81 -9.63 -1.82 -1.48
N VAL A 82 -9.97 -2.58 -0.45
CA VAL A 82 -9.00 -3.27 0.41
C VAL A 82 -9.03 -4.75 0.08
N ILE A 83 -7.88 -5.30 -0.31
CA ILE A 83 -7.69 -6.73 -0.53
C ILE A 83 -7.03 -7.29 0.72
N ASP A 84 -7.76 -8.17 1.42
CA ASP A 84 -7.32 -8.77 2.68
C ASP A 84 -6.25 -9.87 2.49
N GLU A 85 -5.61 -10.26 3.60
CA GLU A 85 -4.55 -11.27 3.62
C GLU A 85 -5.03 -12.62 3.08
N VAL A 86 -4.41 -13.07 1.98
CA VAL A 86 -4.79 -14.32 1.31
C VAL A 86 -4.53 -15.55 2.17
N TYR A 87 -3.47 -15.56 2.98
CA TYR A 87 -3.08 -16.72 3.80
C TYR A 87 -4.21 -17.20 4.71
N ARG A 88 -5.00 -16.27 5.26
CA ARG A 88 -6.14 -16.55 6.14
C ARG A 88 -7.22 -17.42 5.48
N TYR A 89 -7.30 -17.38 4.15
CA TYR A 89 -8.29 -18.13 3.36
C TYR A 89 -7.70 -19.41 2.73
N CYS A 90 -6.42 -19.71 2.98
CA CYS A 90 -5.78 -20.90 2.46
C CYS A 90 -6.33 -22.15 3.15
N LYS A 91 -7.11 -22.95 2.42
CA LYS A 91 -7.68 -24.23 2.92
C LYS A 91 -6.73 -25.42 2.76
N LEU A 92 -5.51 -25.20 2.28
CA LEU A 92 -4.54 -26.27 2.15
C LEU A 92 -4.03 -26.65 3.55
N GLU A 93 -4.40 -27.83 4.03
CA GLU A 93 -3.89 -28.40 5.29
C GLU A 93 -2.47 -29.00 5.11
N SER A 94 -1.94 -28.96 3.90
CA SER A 94 -0.70 -29.63 3.48
C SER A 94 0.57 -28.87 3.89
N ARG A 95 1.73 -29.43 3.49
CA ARG A 95 3.09 -28.92 3.75
C ARG A 95 3.21 -27.41 3.49
N TYR A 96 4.06 -26.75 4.28
CA TYR A 96 4.26 -25.30 4.25
C TYR A 96 4.59 -24.76 2.85
N ASP A 97 5.38 -25.49 2.06
CA ASP A 97 5.76 -25.13 0.69
C ASP A 97 4.55 -25.01 -0.25
N TYR A 98 3.53 -25.87 -0.12
CA TYR A 98 2.30 -25.73 -0.90
C TYR A 98 1.51 -24.47 -0.54
N LYS A 99 1.47 -24.10 0.75
CA LYS A 99 0.86 -22.83 1.18
C LYS A 99 1.57 -21.64 0.56
N LEU A 100 2.91 -21.69 0.49
CA LEU A 100 3.72 -20.65 -0.18
C LEU A 100 3.36 -20.52 -1.66
N TYR A 101 3.30 -21.62 -2.40
CA TYR A 101 2.92 -21.60 -3.82
C TYR A 101 1.48 -21.11 -4.04
N TRP A 102 0.56 -21.47 -3.15
CA TRP A 102 -0.81 -20.98 -3.21
C TRP A 102 -0.88 -19.46 -2.94
N MET A 103 -0.16 -18.95 -1.94
CA MET A 103 -0.07 -17.51 -1.67
C MET A 103 0.52 -16.76 -2.87
N PHE A 104 1.57 -17.33 -3.48
CA PHE A 104 2.23 -16.80 -4.66
C PHE A 104 1.27 -16.66 -5.84
N ALA A 105 0.58 -17.75 -6.19
CA ALA A 105 -0.36 -17.77 -7.30
C ALA A 105 -1.55 -16.82 -7.06
N THR A 106 -2.09 -16.81 -5.84
CA THR A 106 -3.22 -15.94 -5.48
C THR A 106 -2.84 -14.47 -5.52
N THR A 107 -1.64 -14.12 -5.03
CA THR A 107 -1.18 -12.72 -5.06
C THR A 107 -0.92 -12.25 -6.48
N ILE A 108 -0.32 -13.09 -7.34
CA ILE A 108 -0.16 -12.75 -8.76
C ILE A 108 -1.52 -12.54 -9.42
N ARG A 109 -2.50 -13.42 -9.16
CA ARG A 109 -3.86 -13.26 -9.68
C ARG A 109 -4.46 -11.92 -9.25
N ASN A 110 -4.41 -11.59 -7.96
CA ASN A 110 -4.93 -10.32 -7.45
C ASN A 110 -4.23 -9.13 -8.11
N LEU A 111 -2.92 -9.16 -8.29
CA LEU A 111 -2.17 -8.08 -8.97
C LEU A 111 -2.60 -7.89 -10.43
N VAL A 112 -2.89 -8.99 -11.15
CA VAL A 112 -3.40 -8.92 -12.53
C VAL A 112 -4.84 -8.41 -12.57
N GLU A 113 -5.69 -8.82 -11.62
CA GLU A 113 -7.07 -8.30 -11.52
C GLU A 113 -7.07 -6.78 -11.27
N ILE A 114 -6.12 -6.28 -10.48
CA ILE A 114 -5.96 -4.85 -10.21
C ILE A 114 -5.58 -4.06 -11.47
N THR A 115 -4.81 -4.63 -12.40
CA THR A 115 -4.45 -3.92 -13.64
C THR A 115 -5.64 -3.71 -14.57
N GLU A 116 -6.69 -4.51 -14.40
CA GLU A 116 -7.95 -4.41 -15.15
C GLU A 116 -9.05 -3.71 -14.33
N ASP A 117 -8.77 -3.31 -13.09
CA ASP A 117 -9.72 -2.62 -12.23
C ASP A 117 -9.91 -1.17 -12.71
N THR A 118 -11.14 -0.88 -13.14
CA THR A 118 -11.56 0.44 -13.63
C THR A 118 -12.48 1.16 -12.64
N LYS A 119 -12.80 0.53 -11.50
CA LYS A 119 -13.74 1.04 -10.50
C LYS A 119 -13.04 1.65 -9.30
N SER A 120 -11.91 1.09 -8.90
CA SER A 120 -11.14 1.60 -7.76
C SER A 120 -10.26 2.78 -8.18
N ASP A 121 -10.22 3.81 -7.35
CA ASP A 121 -9.20 4.87 -7.45
C ASP A 121 -7.91 4.40 -6.76
N ILE A 122 -8.07 3.69 -5.63
CA ILE A 122 -6.99 3.22 -4.76
C ILE A 122 -7.27 1.77 -4.37
N VAL A 123 -6.25 0.93 -4.49
CA VAL A 123 -6.25 -0.44 -3.96
C VAL A 123 -5.21 -0.56 -2.85
N ILE A 124 -5.65 -1.00 -1.68
CA ILE A 124 -4.78 -1.29 -0.53
C ILE A 124 -4.67 -2.82 -0.38
N LEU A 125 -3.44 -3.33 -0.42
CA LEU A 125 -3.14 -4.75 -0.22
C LEU A 125 -2.70 -5.00 1.22
N ASN A 126 -3.46 -5.81 1.96
CA ASN A 126 -3.01 -6.37 3.23
C ASN A 126 -2.13 -7.60 2.95
N ARG A 127 -0.81 -7.37 2.86
CA ARG A 127 0.22 -8.30 2.35
C ARG A 127 0.11 -8.55 0.84
N GLY A 128 1.20 -8.29 0.13
CA GLY A 128 1.27 -8.45 -1.32
C GLY A 128 2.58 -9.04 -1.79
N LEU A 129 3.11 -8.46 -2.86
CA LEU A 129 4.28 -8.96 -3.56
C LEU A 129 5.54 -8.89 -2.68
N PHE A 130 5.73 -7.78 -1.97
CA PHE A 130 6.89 -7.57 -1.11
C PHE A 130 6.84 -8.47 0.13
N ASP A 131 5.67 -8.65 0.73
CA ASP A 131 5.46 -9.57 1.86
C ASP A 131 5.92 -11.00 1.49
N ILE A 132 5.52 -11.50 0.33
CA ILE A 132 5.96 -12.83 -0.17
C ILE A 132 7.47 -12.90 -0.32
N LEU A 133 8.13 -11.84 -0.79
CA LEU A 133 9.59 -11.84 -0.93
C LEU A 133 10.29 -12.00 0.43
N ALA A 134 9.76 -11.41 1.50
CA ALA A 134 10.25 -11.65 2.86
C ALA A 134 10.00 -13.09 3.31
N PHE A 135 8.81 -13.63 3.05
CA PHE A 135 8.49 -15.02 3.37
C PHE A 135 9.34 -16.03 2.58
N LEU A 136 9.73 -15.77 1.34
CA LEU A 136 10.65 -16.65 0.61
C LEU A 136 11.98 -16.83 1.35
N HIS A 137 12.51 -15.77 1.97
CA HIS A 137 13.72 -15.88 2.79
C HIS A 137 13.48 -16.68 4.06
N LEU A 138 12.33 -16.51 4.70
CA LEU A 138 11.96 -17.29 5.89
C LEU A 138 11.86 -18.78 5.55
N TYR A 139 11.21 -19.12 4.45
CA TYR A 139 11.07 -20.49 3.98
C TYR A 139 12.39 -21.14 3.62
N HIS A 140 13.31 -20.37 3.03
CA HIS A 140 14.67 -20.84 2.78
C HIS A 140 15.45 -21.04 4.08
N GLU A 141 15.35 -20.11 5.05
CA GLU A 141 15.99 -20.24 6.36
C GLU A 141 15.48 -21.47 7.12
N GLN A 142 14.21 -21.82 6.95
CA GLN A 142 13.57 -23.00 7.52
C GLN A 142 13.78 -24.28 6.70
N GLN A 143 14.59 -24.22 5.62
CA GLN A 143 14.89 -25.35 4.74
C GLN A 143 13.66 -25.95 4.03
N TYR A 144 12.55 -25.22 3.94
CA TYR A 144 11.38 -25.63 3.15
C TYR A 144 11.61 -25.48 1.64
N ILE A 145 12.49 -24.57 1.25
CA ILE A 145 12.95 -24.39 -0.12
C ILE A 145 14.48 -24.28 -0.15
N ASN A 146 15.11 -24.76 -1.20
CA ASN A 146 16.55 -24.65 -1.40
C ASN A 146 16.93 -23.30 -2.02
N ARG A 147 18.24 -23.01 -2.09
CA ARG A 147 18.76 -21.75 -2.61
C ARG A 147 18.37 -21.49 -4.07
N SER A 148 18.32 -22.52 -4.90
CA SER A 148 17.96 -22.40 -6.32
C SER A 148 16.48 -22.02 -6.48
N GLU A 149 15.60 -22.63 -5.67
CA GLU A 149 14.18 -22.27 -5.60
C GLU A 149 13.99 -20.82 -5.13
N LEU A 150 14.68 -20.40 -4.05
CA LEU A 150 14.65 -19.01 -3.58
C LEU A 150 15.01 -18.02 -4.69
N ILE A 151 16.10 -18.27 -5.42
CA ILE A 151 16.56 -17.41 -6.51
C ILE A 151 15.52 -17.38 -7.64
N THR A 152 15.00 -18.55 -8.03
CA THR A 152 14.02 -18.69 -9.13
C THR A 152 12.73 -17.96 -8.81
N HIS A 153 12.18 -18.15 -7.61
CA HIS A 153 10.93 -17.53 -7.17
C HIS A 153 11.09 -16.02 -7.00
N ALA A 154 12.15 -15.58 -6.33
CA ALA A 154 12.43 -14.15 -6.16
C ALA A 154 12.65 -13.45 -7.51
N THR A 155 13.35 -14.07 -8.46
CA THR A 155 13.56 -13.48 -9.80
C THR A 155 12.24 -13.36 -10.55
N SER A 156 11.34 -14.33 -10.40
CA SER A 156 10.02 -14.32 -11.04
C SER A 156 9.13 -13.21 -10.48
N LEU A 157 9.09 -13.03 -9.15
CA LEU A 157 8.31 -11.96 -8.50
C LEU A 157 8.88 -10.57 -8.70
N THR A 158 10.20 -10.45 -8.82
CA THR A 158 10.88 -9.15 -8.99
C THR A 158 10.96 -8.71 -10.46
N ARG A 159 10.22 -9.36 -11.36
CA ARG A 159 10.06 -8.89 -12.74
C ARG A 159 9.46 -7.49 -12.72
N ARG A 160 10.08 -6.57 -13.46
CA ARG A 160 9.69 -5.15 -13.52
C ARG A 160 8.19 -4.94 -13.74
N LYS A 161 7.56 -5.75 -14.60
CA LYS A 161 6.11 -5.68 -14.86
C LYS A 161 5.28 -5.88 -13.59
N LEU A 162 5.63 -6.84 -12.72
CA LEU A 162 4.91 -7.11 -11.48
C LEU A 162 5.19 -6.04 -10.43
N CYS A 163 6.46 -5.70 -10.19
CA CYS A 163 6.81 -4.66 -9.21
C CYS A 163 6.25 -3.27 -9.60
N ASN A 164 6.01 -3.00 -10.88
CA ASN A 164 5.43 -1.74 -11.33
C ASN A 164 3.91 -1.64 -11.10
N ILE A 165 3.23 -2.75 -10.78
CA ILE A 165 1.81 -2.74 -10.42
C ILE A 165 1.67 -2.06 -9.06
N VAL A 166 2.50 -2.44 -8.09
CA VAL A 166 2.55 -1.86 -6.75
C VAL A 166 3.29 -0.51 -6.80
N ASP A 167 2.59 0.56 -6.45
CA ASP A 167 3.14 1.91 -6.52
C ASP A 167 3.91 2.26 -5.24
N ILE A 168 3.40 1.83 -4.08
CA ILE A 168 4.00 2.11 -2.77
C ILE A 168 3.95 0.86 -1.92
N VAL A 169 5.07 0.50 -1.29
CA VAL A 169 5.11 -0.54 -0.25
C VAL A 169 5.38 0.11 1.10
N ILE A 170 4.47 -0.05 2.05
CA ILE A 170 4.64 0.31 3.45
C ILE A 170 5.02 -0.96 4.21
N VAL A 171 6.27 -1.02 4.66
CA VAL A 171 6.81 -2.12 5.47
C VAL A 171 6.74 -1.72 6.94
N MET A 172 5.91 -2.42 7.72
CA MET A 172 5.75 -2.19 9.16
C MET A 172 6.35 -3.33 9.95
N THR A 173 7.48 -3.08 10.62
CA THR A 173 8.12 -4.06 11.52
C THR A 173 7.94 -3.65 12.97
N THR A 174 7.96 -4.63 13.88
CA THR A 174 7.96 -4.37 15.32
C THR A 174 8.94 -5.29 16.02
N THR A 175 9.42 -4.89 17.19
CA THR A 175 10.29 -5.76 17.99
C THR A 175 9.52 -7.01 18.44
N PRO A 176 10.21 -8.15 18.63
CA PRO A 176 9.58 -9.36 19.13
C PRO A 176 8.84 -9.15 20.44
N ASP A 177 9.42 -8.38 21.38
CA ASP A 177 8.82 -8.14 22.69
C ASP A 177 7.49 -7.37 22.58
N ILE A 178 7.44 -6.31 21.77
CA ILE A 178 6.22 -5.55 21.53
C ILE A 178 5.17 -6.40 20.78
N SER A 179 5.60 -7.20 19.81
CA SER A 179 4.71 -8.12 19.09
C SER A 179 4.01 -9.11 20.03
N LEU A 180 4.76 -9.72 20.95
CA LEU A 180 4.24 -10.70 21.90
C LEU A 180 3.39 -10.05 22.99
N GLN A 181 3.76 -8.84 23.45
CA GLN A 181 2.92 -8.03 24.35
C GLN A 181 1.55 -7.73 23.72
N ARG A 182 1.52 -7.40 22.42
CA ARG A 182 0.27 -7.13 21.69
C ARG A 182 -0.59 -8.37 21.47
N GLU A 183 0.03 -9.53 21.32
CA GLU A 183 -0.66 -10.82 21.25
C GLU A 183 -1.32 -11.21 22.58
N GLY A 184 -1.01 -10.51 23.68
CA GLY A 184 -1.45 -10.86 25.03
C GLY A 184 -0.63 -11.99 25.66
N ILE A 185 0.52 -12.31 25.07
CA ILE A 185 1.44 -13.35 25.57
C ILE A 185 2.31 -12.82 26.70
N TYR A 186 2.66 -11.53 26.73
CA TYR A 186 3.34 -10.92 27.88
C TYR A 186 2.42 -9.92 28.60
N PRO A 187 2.53 -9.78 29.93
CA PRO A 187 1.82 -8.73 30.65
C PRO A 187 2.17 -7.36 30.07
N ARG A 188 1.16 -6.50 29.90
CA ARG A 188 1.37 -5.11 29.48
C ARG A 188 2.10 -4.38 30.61
N SER A 189 3.41 -4.19 30.43
CA SER A 189 4.41 -3.62 31.36
C SER A 189 5.17 -4.69 32.17
N PRO A 190 6.52 -4.75 32.04
CA PRO A 190 7.31 -5.44 33.03
C PRO A 190 7.26 -4.59 34.30
N ILE A 191 6.71 -5.13 35.39
CA ILE A 191 7.09 -4.67 36.73
C ILE A 191 8.62 -4.77 36.74
N ALA A 192 9.30 -3.63 36.90
CA ALA A 192 10.75 -3.54 36.93
C ALA A 192 11.28 -4.44 38.07
N GLY A 193 11.67 -5.67 37.73
CA GLY A 193 11.97 -6.74 38.68
C GLY A 193 11.68 -8.15 38.17
N LEU A 194 10.79 -8.32 37.17
CA LEU A 194 10.39 -9.64 36.62
C LEU A 194 10.94 -9.94 35.20
N ALA A 195 11.74 -9.03 34.63
CA ALA A 195 12.22 -9.15 33.25
C ALA A 195 13.12 -10.38 33.03
N GLU A 196 13.88 -10.81 34.05
CA GLU A 196 14.77 -11.98 33.97
C GLU A 196 13.99 -13.31 34.03
N GLU A 197 12.87 -13.37 34.75
CA GLU A 197 11.99 -14.56 34.79
C GLU A 197 11.12 -14.69 33.53
N LEU A 198 10.75 -13.57 32.92
CA LEU A 198 9.94 -13.55 31.69
C LEU A 198 10.71 -13.96 30.43
N ASP A 199 12.03 -13.81 30.39
CA ASP A 199 12.86 -14.25 29.25
C ASP A 199 12.92 -15.80 29.16
N GLN A 200 12.55 -16.50 30.24
CA GLN A 200 12.42 -17.98 30.28
C GLN A 200 11.00 -18.48 29.96
N TRP A 201 10.00 -17.59 29.93
CA TRP A 201 8.62 -17.94 29.67
C TRP A 201 8.28 -17.77 28.19
N ASP A 202 8.46 -18.84 27.42
CA ASP A 202 7.98 -18.95 26.03
C ASP A 202 6.81 -19.94 25.99
N PRO A 203 5.55 -19.49 26.10
CA PRO A 203 4.40 -20.38 26.27
C PRO A 203 4.03 -21.15 25.00
N LYS A 204 4.73 -20.93 23.88
CA LYS A 204 4.53 -21.68 22.65
C LYS A 204 5.78 -22.51 22.31
N PRO A 205 5.62 -23.76 21.85
CA PRO A 205 6.76 -24.58 21.48
C PRO A 205 7.66 -23.87 20.47
N GLU A 206 8.97 -24.09 20.57
CA GLU A 206 10.01 -23.47 19.72
C GLU A 206 9.73 -23.58 18.21
N SER A 207 8.92 -24.57 17.83
CA SER A 207 8.48 -24.86 16.46
C SER A 207 7.47 -23.85 15.87
N THR A 208 6.91 -22.94 16.68
CA THR A 208 5.95 -21.93 16.21
C THR A 208 6.65 -20.62 15.85
N LEU A 209 6.21 -19.96 14.77
CA LEU A 209 6.68 -18.62 14.39
C LEU A 209 6.26 -17.52 15.38
N ALA A 210 5.36 -17.83 16.30
CA ALA A 210 4.76 -16.92 17.26
C ALA A 210 5.48 -16.93 18.62
N ASN A 211 6.80 -17.06 18.58
CA ASN A 211 7.69 -16.89 19.74
C ASN A 211 8.80 -15.88 19.44
N LYS A 212 9.55 -15.48 20.47
CA LYS A 212 10.60 -14.44 20.36
C LYS A 212 11.64 -14.79 19.29
N LYS A 213 12.07 -16.05 19.22
CA LYS A 213 13.06 -16.53 18.23
C LYS A 213 12.49 -16.49 16.82
N GLY A 214 11.26 -16.97 16.61
CA GLY A 214 10.54 -16.94 15.34
C GLY A 214 10.31 -15.53 14.83
N LEU A 215 9.89 -14.61 15.71
CA LEU A 215 9.71 -13.20 15.38
C LEU A 215 11.02 -12.50 15.04
N LYS A 216 12.13 -12.81 15.74
CA LYS A 216 13.47 -12.34 15.35
C LYS A 216 13.85 -12.81 13.95
N LYS A 217 13.58 -14.07 13.62
CA LYS A 217 13.82 -14.61 12.27
C LYS A 217 12.98 -13.89 11.22
N ILE A 218 11.68 -13.71 11.46
CA ILE A 218 10.80 -12.95 10.56
C ILE A 218 11.35 -11.54 10.33
N ASN A 219 11.69 -10.80 11.39
CA ASN A 219 12.30 -9.46 11.29
C ASN A 219 13.57 -9.48 10.42
N ASN A 220 14.45 -10.46 10.63
CA ASN A 220 15.65 -10.63 9.82
C ASN A 220 15.31 -10.86 8.34
N CYS A 221 14.30 -11.67 8.02
CA CYS A 221 13.84 -11.87 6.65
C CYS A 221 13.31 -10.60 5.99
N TYR A 222 12.59 -9.74 6.73
CA TYR A 222 12.19 -8.41 6.23
C TYR A 222 13.39 -7.51 5.97
N ASN A 223 14.38 -7.49 6.85
CA ASN A 223 15.62 -6.73 6.64
C ASN A 223 16.37 -7.21 5.38
N ILE A 224 16.46 -8.52 5.18
CA ILE A 224 17.04 -9.11 3.96
C ILE A 224 16.24 -8.67 2.72
N ALA A 225 14.91 -8.73 2.78
CA ALA A 225 14.05 -8.35 1.67
C ALA A 225 14.17 -6.86 1.32
N LEU A 226 14.19 -5.97 2.33
CA LEU A 226 14.42 -4.54 2.17
C LEU A 226 15.76 -4.28 1.49
N ASN A 227 16.85 -4.86 2.03
CA ASN A 227 18.20 -4.66 1.48
C ASN A 227 18.32 -5.16 0.03
N LYS A 228 17.66 -6.28 -0.29
CA LYS A 228 17.81 -6.94 -1.60
C LYS A 228 16.87 -6.39 -2.68
N TYR A 229 15.65 -6.01 -2.31
CA TYR A 229 14.58 -5.75 -3.26
C TYR A 229 14.09 -4.30 -3.29
N LYS A 230 14.50 -3.44 -2.36
CA LYS A 230 14.04 -2.03 -2.31
C LYS A 230 14.14 -1.31 -3.66
N LYS A 231 15.25 -1.49 -4.39
CA LYS A 231 15.47 -0.87 -5.71
C LYS A 231 14.61 -1.44 -6.85
N LYS A 232 13.82 -2.50 -6.60
CA LYS A 232 12.94 -3.13 -7.60
C LYS A 232 11.54 -2.54 -7.59
N PHE A 233 11.13 -1.94 -6.48
CA PHE A 233 9.83 -1.28 -6.30
C PHE A 233 9.99 0.22 -6.55
N LYS A 234 8.89 0.89 -6.93
CA LYS A 234 8.90 2.34 -7.19
C LYS A 234 9.20 3.12 -5.92
N ASP A 235 8.51 2.74 -4.84
CA ASP A 235 8.71 3.33 -3.53
C ASP A 235 8.50 2.30 -2.42
N ILE A 236 9.37 2.35 -1.42
CA ILE A 236 9.25 1.56 -0.19
C ILE A 236 9.51 2.47 1.00
N TYR A 237 8.50 2.57 1.84
CA TYR A 237 8.56 3.19 3.14
C TYR A 237 8.67 2.14 4.23
N HIS A 238 9.70 2.22 5.07
CA HIS A 238 9.91 1.28 6.16
C HIS A 238 9.76 2.01 7.49
N LEU A 239 8.83 1.51 8.32
CA LEU A 239 8.60 1.96 9.67
C LEU A 239 8.84 0.82 10.65
N THR A 240 9.64 1.10 11.67
CA THR A 240 9.82 0.19 12.82
C THR A 240 9.13 0.79 14.03
N ASP A 241 8.29 -0.02 14.67
CA ASP A 241 7.58 0.31 15.90
C ASP A 241 8.20 -0.44 17.08
N ASN A 242 8.81 0.32 17.98
CA ASN A 242 9.46 -0.20 19.18
C ASN A 242 8.59 -0.01 20.43
N GLY A 243 7.28 0.29 20.26
CA GLY A 243 6.35 0.55 21.35
C GLY A 243 6.32 2.01 21.82
N ASP A 244 7.06 2.88 21.16
CA ASP A 244 7.22 4.31 21.47
C ASP A 244 6.23 5.22 20.74
N LYS A 245 5.56 4.69 19.70
CA LYS A 245 4.63 5.47 18.87
C LYS A 245 3.18 5.10 19.17
N THR A 246 2.33 6.13 19.25
CA THR A 246 0.87 5.93 19.26
C THR A 246 0.38 5.52 17.86
N ILE A 247 -0.80 4.91 17.80
CA ILE A 247 -1.46 4.54 16.54
C ILE A 247 -1.57 5.76 15.61
N ASN A 248 -1.96 6.91 16.16
CA ASN A 248 -2.11 8.16 15.41
C ASN A 248 -0.76 8.72 14.93
N ALA A 249 0.31 8.58 15.71
CA ALA A 249 1.65 9.00 15.28
C ALA A 249 2.13 8.18 14.07
N VAL A 250 1.92 6.85 14.10
CA VAL A 250 2.23 5.97 12.97
C VAL A 250 1.41 6.34 11.74
N ALA A 251 0.12 6.59 11.91
CA ALA A 251 -0.74 7.05 10.83
C ALA A 251 -0.19 8.35 10.21
N ILE A 252 0.07 9.38 11.02
CA ILE A 252 0.62 10.66 10.54
C ILE A 252 1.90 10.46 9.73
N GLU A 253 2.81 9.57 10.15
CA GLU A 253 4.04 9.26 9.42
C GLU A 253 3.75 8.67 8.04
N ILE A 254 2.84 7.68 7.97
CA ILE A 254 2.39 7.08 6.71
C ILE A 254 1.77 8.16 5.80
N GLY A 255 0.88 8.99 6.34
CA GLY A 255 0.22 10.04 5.56
C GLY A 255 1.19 11.08 5.02
N LYS A 256 2.19 11.49 5.80
CA LYS A 256 3.27 12.39 5.35
C LYS A 256 4.08 11.76 4.22
N HIS A 257 4.42 10.48 4.34
CA HIS A 257 5.14 9.76 3.29
C HIS A 257 4.33 9.71 1.99
N LEU A 258 3.05 9.32 2.05
CA LEU A 258 2.16 9.28 0.89
C LEU A 258 2.03 10.65 0.19
N GLN A 259 1.96 11.74 0.96
CA GLN A 259 1.92 13.10 0.41
C GLN A 259 3.18 13.48 -0.36
N ASN A 260 4.35 12.99 0.09
CA ASN A 260 5.64 13.31 -0.52
C ASN A 260 5.97 12.43 -1.73
N THR A 261 5.55 11.17 -1.74
CA THR A 261 5.86 10.22 -2.83
C THR A 261 5.04 10.47 -4.09
N LEU A 262 3.81 10.98 -3.94
CA LEU A 262 2.93 11.17 -5.09
C LEU A 262 3.30 12.48 -5.81
N PRO A 263 3.57 12.46 -7.13
CA PRO A 263 4.18 13.58 -7.84
C PRO A 263 3.34 14.85 -7.73
N ASP A 264 3.98 15.93 -7.25
CA ASP A 264 3.53 17.32 -7.19
C ASP A 264 2.03 17.53 -6.93
N GLY A 265 1.56 17.20 -5.73
CA GLY A 265 0.20 17.60 -5.32
C GLY A 265 -0.93 17.05 -6.21
N LYS A 266 -0.66 16.03 -7.04
CA LYS A 266 -1.63 15.39 -7.95
C LYS A 266 -2.58 14.41 -7.27
N ILE A 267 -2.56 14.29 -5.94
CA ILE A 267 -3.86 14.14 -5.27
C ILE A 267 -4.40 15.54 -5.01
N THR A 268 -4.80 16.24 -6.06
CA THR A 268 -5.90 17.18 -5.90
C THR A 268 -7.10 16.30 -5.63
N PHE A 269 -7.51 16.29 -4.37
CA PHE A 269 -8.72 15.64 -3.89
C PHE A 269 -9.90 16.24 -4.64
N GLN A 270 -10.23 15.64 -5.78
CA GLN A 270 -11.41 16.05 -6.51
C GLN A 270 -12.58 15.80 -5.58
N LYS A 271 -13.29 16.88 -5.23
CA LYS A 271 -14.66 16.79 -4.76
C LYS A 271 -15.40 15.92 -5.76
N ASN A 272 -15.61 14.65 -5.43
CA ASN A 272 -16.60 13.86 -6.13
C ASN A 272 -17.93 14.61 -5.91
N SER A 273 -18.42 15.22 -6.97
CA SER A 273 -19.60 16.10 -6.99
C SER A 273 -20.91 15.33 -6.83
N ARG A 274 -20.83 14.09 -6.32
CA ARG A 274 -21.95 13.19 -6.12
C ARG A 274 -21.75 12.50 -4.76
N LEU A 275 -22.49 12.98 -3.75
CA LEU A 275 -22.60 12.49 -2.35
C LEU A 275 -21.52 13.07 -1.42
N ARG A 276 -21.79 13.80 -0.33
CA ARG A 276 -23.03 14.17 0.38
C ARG A 276 -22.84 15.55 1.02
N HIS A 277 -23.84 16.42 0.82
CA HIS A 277 -24.12 17.52 1.73
C HIS A 277 -24.43 16.96 3.13
N ARG A 278 -23.41 16.78 3.96
CA ARG A 278 -23.55 16.75 5.42
C ARG A 278 -22.19 17.11 6.03
N LYS A 279 -22.09 18.36 6.48
CA LYS A 279 -21.00 18.98 7.25
C LYS A 279 -19.66 19.16 6.52
N GLN A 280 -19.63 20.05 5.54
CA GLN A 280 -18.44 20.90 5.31
C GLN A 280 -18.92 22.34 5.11
N GLU A 281 -19.25 22.99 6.23
CA GLU A 281 -19.17 24.45 6.26
C GLU A 281 -17.69 24.82 6.34
N LYS A 282 -17.26 25.69 5.41
CA LYS A 282 -15.93 26.32 5.30
C LYS A 282 -14.80 25.41 4.80
N GLY A 283 -14.65 25.36 3.47
CA GLY A 283 -13.42 25.68 2.69
C GLY A 283 -12.00 25.23 3.10
N GLN A 284 -11.77 24.53 4.20
CA GLN A 284 -10.45 24.04 4.59
C GLN A 284 -10.33 22.55 4.24
N GLN A 285 -9.41 22.23 3.34
CA GLN A 285 -8.92 20.85 3.21
C GLN A 285 -8.11 20.53 4.47
N LEU A 286 -8.73 19.91 5.49
CA LEU A 286 -7.99 19.42 6.66
C LEU A 286 -6.93 18.40 6.19
N SER A 287 -5.71 18.51 6.74
CA SER A 287 -4.64 17.54 6.48
C SER A 287 -4.97 16.18 7.12
N PHE A 288 -4.22 15.11 6.78
CA PHE A 288 -4.41 13.81 7.42
C PHE A 288 -4.20 13.88 8.95
N ALA A 289 -3.23 14.69 9.40
CA ALA A 289 -2.99 14.93 10.80
C ALA A 289 -4.18 15.65 11.48
N ASP A 290 -4.75 16.64 10.80
CA ASP A 290 -5.92 17.36 11.32
C ASP A 290 -7.17 16.48 11.36
N TRP A 291 -7.35 15.58 10.39
CA TRP A 291 -8.44 14.61 10.40
C TRP A 291 -8.34 13.64 11.59
N LEU A 292 -7.15 13.08 11.83
CA LEU A 292 -6.89 12.18 12.96
C LEU A 292 -7.17 12.85 14.31
N ASN A 293 -6.73 14.10 14.49
CA ASN A 293 -6.98 14.85 15.72
C ASN A 293 -8.48 15.04 16.02
N ASN A 294 -9.32 15.09 14.98
CA ASN A 294 -10.77 15.25 15.11
C ASN A 294 -11.54 13.93 15.30
N HIS A 295 -10.90 12.77 15.12
CA HIS A 295 -11.55 11.46 15.14
C HIS A 295 -11.05 10.53 16.25
N SER A 296 -10.37 11.07 17.27
CA SER A 296 -9.90 10.38 18.50
C SER A 296 -10.02 8.85 18.47
N ILE A 297 -9.04 8.19 17.84
CA ILE A 297 -8.79 6.75 17.93
C ILE A 297 -7.85 6.48 19.10
#